data_AF-A0A3D0H3E7-F1
#
_entry.id   AF-A0A3D0H3E7-F1
#
_cell.length_a   1.000
_cell.length_b   1.000
_cell.length_c   1.000
_cell.angle_alpha   90.00
_cell.angle_beta   90.00
_cell.angle_gamma   90.00
#
_symmetry.space_group_name_H-M   'P 1'
#
loop_
_entity.id
_entity.type
_entity.pdbx_description
1 polymer ?
#
loop_
_entity_poly.entity_id
_entity_poly.type
_entity_poly.pdbx_seq_one_letter_code
_entity_poly.pdbx_strand_id
1 'polypeptide(L)'
;MATIESSFLDITYLDTLSYQDTPVHRLDPRVKVLATLLYIVCILSFNKYELSALIPFVIYLVVLVALGNLPMAYLLKKVMLAAPFAFFIGIFNPLLDRAVLMHLGPIEISGGWVSFASIMIRFVLTVSA
;
A
#
# COMPACT_ATOMS: atom_id res chain seq x y z
N MET A 1 0.45 -3.37 30.94
CA MET A 1 -0.38 -4.58 30.72
C MET A 1 -1.33 -4.43 29.54
N ALA A 2 -1.97 -3.27 29.30
CA ALA A 2 -2.89 -3.04 28.17
C ALA A 2 -2.30 -3.33 26.76
N THR A 3 -1.02 -3.08 26.52
CA THR A 3 -0.35 -3.30 25.22
C THR A 3 -0.15 -4.77 24.86
N ILE A 4 0.00 -5.65 25.86
CA ILE A 4 0.13 -7.09 25.62
C ILE A 4 -1.24 -7.67 25.27
N GLU A 5 -2.26 -7.30 26.04
CA GLU A 5 -3.64 -7.75 25.82
C GLU A 5 -4.17 -7.35 24.44
N SER A 6 -3.90 -6.11 23.98
CA SER A 6 -4.27 -5.68 22.63
C SER A 6 -3.54 -6.45 21.52
N SER A 7 -2.27 -6.82 21.74
CA SER A 7 -1.48 -7.58 20.77
C SER A 7 -1.96 -9.03 20.66
N PHE A 8 -2.37 -9.63 21.79
CA PHE A 8 -3.00 -10.95 21.81
C PHE A 8 -4.33 -10.95 21.05
N LEU A 9 -5.17 -9.92 21.24
CA LEU A 9 -6.43 -9.79 20.50
C LEU A 9 -6.20 -9.64 18.99
N ASP A 10 -5.18 -8.90 18.57
CA ASP A 10 -4.82 -8.76 17.16
C ASP A 10 -4.39 -10.11 16.53
N ILE A 11 -3.63 -10.94 17.25
CA ILE A 11 -3.20 -12.27 16.78
C ILE A 11 -4.42 -13.19 16.67
N THR A 12 -5.28 -13.23 17.68
CA THR A 12 -6.51 -14.04 17.63
C THR A 12 -7.42 -13.59 16.49
N TYR A 13 -7.53 -12.29 16.24
CA TYR A 13 -8.31 -11.78 15.11
C TYR A 13 -7.74 -12.21 13.76
N LEU A 14 -6.41 -12.13 13.58
CA LEU A 14 -5.75 -12.63 12.37
C LEU A 14 -5.94 -14.14 12.20
N ASP A 15 -5.89 -14.91 13.28
CA ASP A 15 -6.14 -16.36 13.27
C ASP A 15 -7.58 -16.65 12.80
N THR A 16 -8.58 -15.93 13.33
CA THR A 16 -9.97 -16.08 12.87
C THR A 16 -10.17 -15.72 11.40
N LEU A 17 -9.44 -14.73 10.88
CA LEU A 17 -9.49 -14.34 9.47
C LEU A 17 -8.91 -15.45 8.58
N SER A 18 -7.91 -16.19 9.05
CA SER A 18 -7.26 -17.27 8.31
C SER A 18 -8.14 -18.51 8.10
N TYR A 19 -9.12 -18.75 8.98
CA TYR A 19 -10.07 -19.86 8.89
C TYR A 19 -11.22 -19.62 7.89
N GLN A 20 -11.28 -18.45 7.25
CA GLN A 20 -12.32 -18.19 6.26
C GLN A 20 -12.16 -19.08 5.03
N ASP A 21 -13.29 -19.44 4.41
CA ASP A 21 -13.32 -20.23 3.19
C ASP A 21 -13.73 -19.34 2.00
N THR A 22 -12.74 -18.66 1.41
CA THR A 22 -12.93 -17.88 0.18
C THR A 22 -12.02 -18.39 -0.94
N PRO A 23 -12.26 -18.02 -2.21
CA PRO A 23 -11.40 -18.42 -3.31
C PRO A 23 -9.92 -18.09 -3.08
N VAL A 24 -9.63 -16.95 -2.44
CA VAL A 24 -8.27 -16.55 -2.07
C VAL A 24 -7.70 -17.44 -0.97
N HIS A 25 -8.50 -17.84 0.02
CA HIS A 25 -8.04 -18.70 1.12
C HIS A 25 -7.65 -20.10 0.64
N ARG A 26 -8.41 -20.66 -0.32
CA ARG A 26 -8.16 -21.98 -0.93
C ARG A 26 -6.89 -22.09 -1.77
N LEU A 27 -6.28 -20.97 -2.16
CA LEU A 27 -5.01 -20.99 -2.89
C LEU A 27 -3.86 -21.45 -1.99
N ASP A 28 -2.88 -22.12 -2.60
CA ASP A 28 -1.66 -22.51 -1.93
C ASP A 28 -0.95 -21.29 -1.31
N PRO A 29 -0.58 -21.35 -0.01
CA PRO A 29 0.09 -20.23 0.66
C PRO A 29 1.36 -19.74 -0.05
N ARG A 30 2.10 -20.66 -0.69
CA ARG A 30 3.32 -20.37 -1.44
C ARG A 30 3.06 -19.46 -2.63
N VAL A 31 1.93 -19.65 -3.30
CA VAL A 31 1.53 -18.83 -4.44
C VAL A 31 1.19 -17.41 -3.99
N LYS A 32 0.56 -17.25 -2.82
CA LYS A 32 0.26 -15.93 -2.24
C LYS A 32 1.55 -15.14 -1.97
N VAL A 33 2.51 -15.78 -1.29
CA VAL A 33 3.80 -15.15 -0.98
C VAL A 33 4.55 -14.76 -2.26
N LEU A 34 4.60 -15.66 -3.24
CA LEU A 34 5.27 -15.39 -4.51
C LEU A 34 4.55 -14.29 -5.32
N ALA A 35 3.21 -14.27 -5.30
CA ALA A 35 2.42 -13.22 -5.93
C ALA A 35 2.66 -11.86 -5.28
N THR A 36 2.68 -11.76 -3.95
CA THR A 36 3.00 -10.51 -3.23
C THR A 36 4.42 -10.04 -3.57
N LEU A 37 5.40 -10.95 -3.61
CA LEU A 37 6.78 -10.60 -4.01
C LEU A 37 6.84 -10.03 -5.43
N LEU A 38 6.21 -10.73 -6.40
CA LEU A 38 6.16 -10.28 -7.79
C LEU A 38 5.41 -8.95 -7.91
N TYR A 39 4.31 -8.78 -7.18
CA TYR A 39 3.54 -7.53 -7.13
C TYR A 39 4.41 -6.36 -6.68
N ILE A 40 5.17 -6.52 -5.60
CA ILE A 40 6.09 -5.48 -5.10
C ILE A 40 7.16 -5.16 -6.16
N VAL A 41 7.81 -6.17 -6.75
CA VAL A 41 8.84 -5.97 -7.79
C VAL A 41 8.27 -5.22 -8.98
N CYS A 42 7.09 -5.61 -9.46
CA CYS A 42 6.42 -4.95 -10.57
C CYS A 42 6.12 -3.48 -10.27
N ILE A 43 5.55 -3.17 -9.10
CA ILE A 43 5.31 -1.79 -8.68
C ILE A 43 6.60 -1.00 -8.71
N LEU A 44 7.65 -1.49 -8.05
CA LEU A 44 8.93 -0.78 -7.90
C LEU A 44 9.68 -0.62 -9.22
N SER A 45 9.37 -1.39 -10.26
CA SER A 45 9.99 -1.29 -11.58
C SER A 45 9.52 -0.06 -12.39
N PHE A 46 8.37 0.52 -12.07
CA PHE A 46 7.88 1.72 -12.76
C PHE A 46 8.62 2.98 -12.34
N ASN A 47 8.71 3.96 -13.25
CA ASN A 47 9.29 5.26 -12.95
C ASN A 47 8.49 6.01 -11.86
N LYS A 48 9.18 6.83 -11.06
CA LYS A 48 8.57 7.62 -9.98
C LYS A 48 7.47 8.58 -10.46
N TYR A 49 7.48 9.01 -11.72
CA TYR A 49 6.49 9.96 -12.25
C TYR A 49 5.28 9.31 -12.95
N GLU A 50 5.30 7.99 -13.17
CA GLU A 50 4.25 7.27 -13.89
C GLU A 50 3.14 6.79 -12.95
N LEU A 51 2.38 7.73 -12.38
CA LEU A 51 1.30 7.41 -11.43
C LEU A 51 0.15 6.61 -12.07
N SER A 52 -0.15 6.86 -13.35
CA SER A 52 -1.20 6.14 -14.08
C SER A 52 -0.90 4.65 -14.25
N ALA A 53 0.38 4.28 -14.32
CA ALA A 53 0.81 2.88 -14.40
C ALA A 53 0.52 2.09 -13.11
N LEU A 54 0.24 2.77 -11.99
CA LEU A 54 -0.11 2.13 -10.72
C LEU A 54 -1.59 1.73 -10.62
N ILE A 55 -2.46 2.23 -11.49
CA ILE A 55 -3.92 1.98 -11.45
C ILE A 55 -4.26 0.48 -11.48
N PRO A 56 -3.67 -0.36 -12.35
CA PRO A 56 -3.96 -1.80 -12.37
C PRO A 56 -3.64 -2.49 -11.04
N PHE A 57 -2.61 -2.03 -10.32
CA PHE A 57 -2.21 -2.60 -9.03
C PHE A 57 -3.19 -2.26 -7.90
N VAL A 58 -3.83 -1.09 -7.97
CA VAL A 58 -4.95 -0.72 -7.08
C VAL A 58 -6.13 -1.67 -7.33
N ILE A 59 -6.51 -1.88 -8.59
CA ILE A 59 -7.63 -2.75 -8.95
C ILE A 59 -7.38 -4.18 -8.48
N TYR A 60 -6.17 -4.71 -8.71
CA TYR A 60 -5.77 -6.03 -8.22
C TYR A 60 -6.00 -6.16 -6.71
N LEU A 61 -5.54 -5.17 -5.93
CA LEU A 61 -5.64 -5.20 -4.48
C LEU A 61 -7.09 -5.12 -3.99
N VAL A 62 -7.91 -4.26 -4.61
CA VAL A 62 -9.35 -4.16 -4.33
C VAL A 62 -10.06 -5.48 -4.60
N VAL A 63 -9.77 -6.12 -5.74
CA VAL A 63 -10.32 -7.44 -6.08
C VAL A 63 -9.88 -8.50 -5.08
N LEU A 64 -8.61 -8.50 -4.67
CA LEU A 64 -8.07 -9.45 -3.70
C LEU A 64 -8.74 -9.30 -2.33
N VAL A 65 -8.92 -8.07 -1.84
CA VAL A 65 -9.63 -7.77 -0.59
C VAL A 65 -11.09 -8.22 -0.67
N ALA A 66 -11.77 -7.96 -1.78
CA ALA A 66 -13.16 -8.36 -1.99
C ALA A 66 -13.32 -9.89 -2.05
N LEU A 67 -12.49 -10.58 -2.82
CA LEU A 67 -12.50 -12.04 -2.93
C LEU A 67 -12.00 -12.73 -1.65
N GLY A 68 -11.16 -12.05 -0.87
CA GLY A 68 -10.69 -12.49 0.45
C GLY A 68 -11.69 -12.22 1.57
N ASN A 69 -12.78 -11.48 1.32
CA ASN A 69 -13.72 -11.02 2.35
C ASN A 69 -12.99 -10.35 3.54
N LEU A 70 -11.93 -9.58 3.23
CA LEU A 70 -11.07 -9.00 4.25
C LEU A 70 -11.67 -7.70 4.80
N PRO A 71 -11.61 -7.48 6.12
CA PRO A 71 -12.13 -6.28 6.76
C PRO A 71 -11.28 -5.05 6.41
N MET A 72 -11.79 -4.19 5.53
CA MET A 72 -11.05 -3.02 5.03
C MET A 72 -10.61 -2.06 6.15
N ALA A 73 -11.44 -1.86 7.17
CA ALA A 73 -11.11 -1.03 8.32
C ALA A 73 -9.89 -1.55 9.11
N TYR A 74 -9.73 -2.86 9.20
CA TYR A 74 -8.58 -3.48 9.85
C TYR A 74 -7.30 -3.25 9.04
N LEU A 75 -7.35 -3.46 7.72
CA LEU A 75 -6.24 -3.18 6.80
C LEU A 75 -5.80 -1.71 6.86
N LEU A 76 -6.75 -0.77 6.75
CA LEU A 76 -6.49 0.67 6.84
C LEU A 76 -5.82 1.06 8.15
N LYS A 77 -6.22 0.47 9.28
CA LYS A 77 -5.60 0.72 10.58
C LYS A 77 -4.13 0.31 10.60
N LYS A 78 -3.78 -0.81 9.96
CA LYS A 78 -2.39 -1.29 9.86
C LYS A 78 -1.57 -0.41 8.92
N VAL A 79 -2.12 0.00 7.78
CA VAL A 79 -1.48 0.96 6.86
C VAL A 79 -1.22 2.30 7.55
N MET A 80 -2.20 2.83 8.29
CA MET A 80 -2.08 4.10 9.02
C MET A 80 -1.02 4.04 10.12
N LEU A 81 -0.82 2.88 10.75
CA LEU A 81 0.25 2.70 11.74
C LEU A 81 1.65 2.86 11.12
N ALA A 82 1.83 2.40 9.88
CA ALA A 82 3.09 2.50 9.16
C ALA A 82 3.23 3.83 8.36
N ALA A 83 2.13 4.55 8.12
CA ALA A 83 2.09 5.76 7.30
C ALA A 83 3.07 6.88 7.74
N PRO A 84 3.30 7.13 9.05
CA PRO A 84 4.25 8.15 9.48
C PRO A 84 5.65 7.93 8.91
N PHE A 85 6.12 6.69 8.82
CA PHE A 85 7.45 6.38 8.29
C PHE A 85 7.58 6.78 6.82
N ALA A 86 6.61 6.38 6.01
CA ALA A 86 6.60 6.73 4.60
C ALA A 86 6.44 8.24 4.41
N PHE A 87 5.58 8.89 5.21
CA PHE A 87 5.39 10.33 5.17
C PHE A 87 6.69 11.09 5.45
N PHE A 88 7.41 10.74 6.52
CA PHE A 88 8.66 11.40 6.88
C PHE A 88 9.75 11.17 5.84
N ILE A 89 9.80 10.01 5.18
CA ILE A 89 10.74 9.78 4.07
C ILE A 89 10.33 10.59 2.83
N GLY A 90 9.03 10.61 2.52
CA GLY A 90 8.50 11.25 1.33
C GLY A 90 8.51 12.77 1.37
N ILE A 91 8.26 13.39 2.53
CA ILE A 91 8.09 14.85 2.67
C ILE A 91 9.37 15.63 2.32
N PHE A 92 10.53 14.96 2.36
CA PHE A 92 11.78 15.54 1.89
C PHE A 92 11.80 15.76 0.37
N ASN A 93 11.02 15.02 -0.43
CA ASN A 93 11.01 15.21 -1.89
C ASN A 93 10.49 16.59 -2.31
N PRO A 94 9.30 17.06 -1.90
CA PRO A 94 8.85 18.43 -2.21
C PRO A 94 9.76 19.51 -1.60
N LEU A 95 10.42 19.20 -0.47
CA LEU A 95 11.29 20.15 0.22
C LEU A 95 12.62 20.36 -0.53
N LEU A 96 13.19 19.29 -1.08
CA LEU A 96 14.50 19.26 -1.74
C LEU A 96 14.40 19.45 -3.26
N ASP A 97 13.37 18.90 -3.91
CA ASP A 97 13.16 18.95 -5.36
C ASP A 97 12.06 19.97 -5.71
N ARG A 98 12.51 21.19 -6.02
CA ARG A 98 11.66 22.31 -6.46
C ARG A 98 11.55 22.43 -7.98
N ALA A 99 12.11 21.50 -8.75
CA ALA A 99 12.04 21.58 -10.20
C ALA A 99 10.58 21.46 -10.66
N VAL A 100 10.09 22.42 -11.46
CA VAL A 100 8.73 22.38 -12.01
C VAL A 100 8.70 21.36 -13.14
N LEU A 101 7.87 20.32 -13.01
CA LEU A 101 7.78 19.22 -13.96
C LEU A 101 6.55 19.31 -14.87
N MET A 102 5.48 19.97 -14.40
CA MET A 102 4.26 20.21 -15.17
C MET A 102 3.66 21.58 -14.82
N HIS A 103 3.18 22.27 -15.84
CA HIS A 103 2.27 23.40 -15.68
C HIS A 103 0.84 22.92 -15.91
N LEU A 104 0.03 22.89 -14.86
CA LEU A 104 -1.40 22.62 -14.96
C LEU A 104 -2.14 23.97 -14.93
N GLY A 105 -2.14 24.66 -16.08
CA GLY A 105 -2.66 26.04 -16.16
C GLY A 105 -1.81 27.00 -15.33
N PRO A 106 -2.39 27.81 -14.40
CA PRO A 106 -1.63 28.70 -13.54
C PRO A 106 -0.93 28.00 -12.36
N ILE A 107 -1.13 26.69 -12.19
CA ILE A 107 -0.56 25.93 -11.06
C ILE A 107 0.69 25.20 -11.54
N GLU A 108 1.84 25.56 -10.97
CA GLU A 108 3.11 24.87 -11.17
C GLU A 108 3.18 23.66 -10.23
N ILE A 109 3.21 22.44 -10.78
CA ILE A 109 3.39 21.22 -10.00
C ILE A 109 4.88 20.87 -10.03
N SER A 110 5.54 20.97 -8.87
CA SER A 110 6.93 20.53 -8.74
C SER A 110 7.03 19.00 -8.84
N GLY A 111 8.12 18.53 -9.42
CA GLY A 111 8.48 17.12 -9.47
C GLY A 111 8.55 16.49 -8.08
N GLY A 112 8.93 17.27 -7.06
CA GLY A 112 8.93 16.84 -5.68
C GLY A 112 7.54 16.41 -5.16
N TRP A 113 6.47 17.14 -5.51
CA TRP A 113 5.10 16.76 -5.15
C TRP A 113 4.63 15.49 -5.85
N VAL A 114 4.97 15.32 -7.14
CA VAL A 114 4.63 14.09 -7.88
C VAL A 114 5.39 12.89 -7.30
N SER A 115 6.67 13.08 -6.97
CA SER A 115 7.51 12.06 -6.33
C SER A 115 6.99 11.70 -4.94
N PHE A 116 6.55 12.68 -4.14
CA PHE A 116 5.89 12.42 -2.86
C PHE A 116 4.62 11.58 -3.01
N ALA A 117 3.71 11.97 -3.90
CA ALA A 117 2.50 11.20 -4.19
C ALA A 117 2.82 9.77 -4.62
N SER A 118 3.83 9.61 -5.47
CA SER A 118 4.32 8.29 -5.92
C SER A 118 4.77 7.42 -4.75
N ILE A 119 5.57 7.96 -3.82
CA ILE A 119 6.00 7.24 -2.62
C ILE A 119 4.78 6.86 -1.78
N MET A 120 3.84 7.76 -1.56
CA MET A 120 2.65 7.50 -0.74
C MET A 120 1.78 6.39 -1.35
N ILE A 121 1.53 6.44 -2.66
CA ILE A 121 0.73 5.43 -3.36
C ILE A 121 1.44 4.08 -3.32
N ARG A 122 2.74 4.03 -3.63
CA ARG A 122 3.53 2.79 -3.58
C ARG A 122 3.53 2.21 -2.18
N PHE A 123 3.73 3.04 -1.16
CA PHE A 123 3.63 2.62 0.24
C PHE A 123 2.29 1.95 0.53
N VAL A 124 1.17 2.61 0.24
CA VAL A 124 -0.17 2.05 0.48
C VAL A 124 -0.34 0.72 -0.24
N LEU A 125 0.04 0.63 -1.51
CA LEU A 125 -0.10 -0.59 -2.30
C LEU A 125 0.78 -1.73 -1.76
N THR A 126 2.02 -1.45 -1.39
CA THR A 126 2.94 -2.49 -0.89
C THR A 126 2.63 -2.96 0.52
N VAL A 127 2.11 -2.08 1.39
CA VAL A 127 1.77 -2.45 2.78
C VAL A 127 0.43 -3.14 2.87
N SER A 128 -0.46 -2.91 1.89
CA SER A 128 -1.79 -3.56 1.85
C SER A 128 -1.78 -4.93 1.17
N ALA A 129 -0.69 -5.30 0.49
CA ALA A 129 -0.56 -6.54 -0.28
C ALA A 129 0.01 -7.69 0.57
#